data_AF-A0A101JGJ6-F1
#
_entry.id   AF-A0A101JGJ6-F1
#
_cell.length_a   1.000
_cell.length_b   1.000
_cell.length_c   1.000
_cell.angle_alpha   90.00
_cell.angle_beta   90.00
_cell.angle_gamma   90.00
#
_symmetry.space_group_name_H-M   'P 1'
#
loop_
_entity.id
_entity.type
_entity.pdbx_description
1 polymer ?
#
loop_
_entity_poly.entity_id
_entity_poly.type
_entity_poly.pdbx_seq_one_letter_code
_entity_poly.pdbx_strand_id
1 'polypeptide(L)'
;MPRRRLMSMVATVSVVVAGVAAALLPMTASNAAEACVAAYSSSAVYTGNQRASYNSHNWTAKWWTQGEAPSTGGSGVWADNGACGGGGTTTPPGGTCSYPSWVAGQFYAAGSIVKYTNGQYYQASHENPGYDPVISTWYWSPYTCSGGGTTTPPPTGSGNFPVSEAQFNQMFPSRIGFYSYAGLIDAIKKFPAFTTTGSDTVKKQEAAAFLANVNHESGGLVYVEEINQANWPLYCDRSQSYGCPAGQNAYHGRGPIQLSWNFNYKAAGDALGIDLLNNPDRVKNETSVAYQTAIWYWMTQRGPGTMTPHDAMVNSRGFGETIRSINGSLECNGGNPAQVQSRVDAYNRFAGILGVTPGANLYC
;
A
#
# COMPACT_ATOMS: atom_id res chain seq x y z
N MET A 1 -35.30 -76.21 -69.00
CA MET A 1 -33.94 -76.20 -69.60
C MET A 1 -33.04 -75.25 -68.79
N PRO A 2 -31.72 -75.49 -68.73
CA PRO A 2 -31.04 -75.68 -67.45
C PRO A 2 -30.06 -74.56 -67.01
N ARG A 3 -29.72 -74.60 -65.71
CA ARG A 3 -28.40 -74.45 -65.06
C ARG A 3 -27.41 -73.38 -65.56
N ARG A 4 -26.95 -72.54 -64.61
CA ARG A 4 -25.52 -72.36 -64.18
C ARG A 4 -25.54 -71.46 -62.92
N ARG A 5 -25.10 -71.91 -61.72
CA ARG A 5 -23.71 -71.94 -61.18
C ARG A 5 -23.01 -70.59 -61.37
N LEU A 6 -22.34 -69.92 -60.42
CA LEU A 6 -21.79 -70.23 -59.08
C LEU A 6 -21.21 -68.90 -58.55
N MET A 7 -21.13 -68.70 -57.21
CA MET A 7 -20.10 -67.91 -56.47
C MET A 7 -19.91 -66.40 -56.81
N SER A 8 -19.47 -65.48 -55.95
CA SER A 8 -19.21 -65.37 -54.52
C SER A 8 -18.94 -63.87 -54.25
N MET A 9 -19.17 -63.45 -53.00
CA MET A 9 -18.70 -62.24 -52.29
C MET A 9 -17.72 -61.29 -53.01
N VAL A 10 -17.92 -59.98 -52.87
CA VAL A 10 -17.04 -59.06 -52.10
C VAL A 10 -17.84 -57.80 -51.75
N ALA A 11 -17.74 -57.41 -50.48
CA ALA A 11 -18.27 -56.18 -49.91
C ALA A 11 -17.39 -54.98 -50.27
N THR A 12 -18.00 -53.80 -50.49
CA THR A 12 -17.43 -52.54 -50.01
C THR A 12 -18.52 -51.47 -49.89
N VAL A 13 -18.60 -50.95 -48.67
CA VAL A 13 -19.39 -49.80 -48.23
C VAL A 13 -18.79 -48.51 -48.80
N SER A 14 -19.63 -47.59 -49.27
CA SER A 14 -19.43 -46.12 -49.17
C SER A 14 -20.69 -45.40 -49.67
N VAL A 15 -21.64 -45.13 -48.76
CA VAL A 15 -22.74 -44.19 -48.99
C VAL A 15 -22.29 -42.84 -48.42
N VAL A 16 -22.05 -41.86 -49.28
CA VAL A 16 -21.95 -40.46 -48.91
C VAL A 16 -23.37 -39.89 -48.94
N VAL A 17 -23.98 -39.71 -47.77
CA VAL A 17 -25.18 -38.88 -47.62
C VAL A 17 -24.85 -37.80 -46.60
N ALA A 18 -24.76 -36.58 -47.09
CA ALA A 18 -24.71 -35.36 -46.28
C ALA A 18 -26.07 -35.19 -45.59
N GLY A 19 -26.17 -35.65 -44.34
CA GLY A 19 -27.30 -35.40 -43.46
C GLY A 19 -27.01 -34.21 -42.56
N VAL A 20 -27.78 -33.14 -42.68
CA VAL A 20 -27.79 -32.00 -41.77
C VAL A 20 -28.27 -32.47 -40.40
N ALA A 21 -27.35 -32.65 -39.45
CA ALA A 21 -27.69 -32.84 -38.04
C ALA A 21 -27.80 -31.47 -37.37
N ALA A 22 -29.02 -31.00 -37.14
CA ALA A 22 -29.27 -29.95 -36.17
C ALA A 22 -28.93 -30.49 -34.78
N ALA A 23 -27.79 -30.07 -34.22
CA ALA A 23 -27.40 -30.42 -32.87
C ALA A 23 -28.42 -29.80 -31.88
N LEU A 24 -29.31 -30.64 -31.33
CA LEU A 24 -29.98 -30.36 -30.08
C LEU A 24 -28.92 -30.43 -28.96
N LEU A 25 -28.26 -29.30 -28.70
CA LEU A 25 -27.48 -29.13 -27.47
C LEU A 25 -28.46 -29.23 -26.28
N PRO A 26 -28.16 -30.02 -25.23
CA PRO A 26 -28.90 -29.90 -23.99
C PRO A 26 -28.68 -28.48 -23.46
N MET A 27 -29.73 -27.66 -23.48
CA MET A 27 -29.75 -26.43 -22.69
C MET A 27 -29.68 -26.87 -21.23
N THR A 28 -28.49 -26.82 -20.64
CA THR A 28 -28.36 -26.83 -19.19
C THR A 28 -29.14 -25.63 -18.69
N ALA A 29 -30.30 -25.86 -18.07
CA ALA A 29 -30.95 -24.84 -17.30
C ALA A 29 -29.96 -24.38 -16.22
N SER A 30 -29.39 -23.19 -16.38
CA SER A 30 -28.68 -22.52 -15.30
C SER A 30 -29.71 -22.26 -14.21
N ASN A 31 -29.69 -23.06 -13.15
CA ASN A 31 -30.46 -22.74 -11.95
C ASN A 31 -29.95 -21.38 -11.48
N ALA A 32 -30.82 -20.36 -11.54
CA ALA A 32 -30.51 -19.07 -10.94
C ALA A 32 -30.26 -19.29 -9.45
N ALA A 33 -29.20 -18.66 -8.92
CA ALA A 33 -28.88 -18.71 -7.50
C ALA A 33 -30.10 -18.29 -6.66
N GLU A 34 -30.33 -18.93 -5.51
CA GLU A 34 -31.41 -18.57 -4.58
C GLU A 34 -31.27 -17.08 -4.19
N ALA A 35 -32.37 -16.37 -3.95
CA ALA A 35 -32.26 -14.99 -3.47
C ALA A 35 -31.58 -14.95 -2.09
N CYS A 36 -30.79 -13.92 -1.80
CA CYS A 36 -30.17 -13.79 -0.49
C CYS A 36 -31.25 -13.51 0.57
N VAL A 37 -31.22 -14.25 1.69
CA VAL A 37 -32.04 -13.96 2.86
C VAL A 37 -31.50 -12.73 3.61
N ALA A 38 -32.12 -12.35 4.74
CA ALA A 38 -31.64 -11.24 5.56
C ALA A 38 -30.17 -11.39 5.94
N ALA A 39 -29.39 -10.31 5.85
CA ALA A 39 -27.95 -10.34 6.12
C ALA A 39 -27.64 -10.73 7.57
N TYR A 40 -26.54 -11.45 7.76
CA TYR A 40 -26.01 -11.76 9.08
C TYR A 40 -25.70 -10.49 9.88
N SER A 41 -25.99 -10.50 11.18
CA SER A 41 -25.68 -9.45 12.13
C SER A 41 -24.95 -10.05 13.34
N SER A 42 -23.78 -9.51 13.66
CA SER A 42 -22.99 -9.96 14.82
C SER A 42 -23.68 -9.74 16.17
N SER A 43 -24.61 -8.79 16.25
CA SER A 43 -25.38 -8.51 17.47
C SER A 43 -26.66 -9.34 17.58
N ALA A 44 -27.11 -9.96 16.49
CA ALA A 44 -28.30 -10.81 16.49
C ALA A 44 -27.98 -12.18 17.09
N VAL A 45 -28.92 -12.69 17.87
CA VAL A 45 -28.92 -14.07 18.33
C VAL A 45 -29.57 -14.93 17.26
N TYR A 46 -28.83 -15.91 16.75
CA TYR A 46 -29.35 -16.92 15.83
C TYR A 46 -29.54 -18.24 16.57
N THR A 47 -30.72 -18.84 16.43
CA THR A 47 -31.01 -20.18 16.97
C THR A 47 -31.13 -21.20 15.84
N GLY A 48 -31.21 -22.49 16.17
CA GLY A 48 -31.24 -23.57 15.18
C GLY A 48 -32.27 -23.35 14.08
N ASN A 49 -31.87 -23.59 12.83
CA ASN A 49 -32.58 -23.39 11.56
C ASN A 49 -32.81 -21.93 11.13
N GLN A 50 -32.37 -20.93 11.89
CA GLN A 50 -32.43 -19.55 11.42
C GLN A 50 -31.42 -19.30 10.30
N ARG A 51 -31.84 -18.56 9.28
CA ARG A 51 -31.02 -18.29 8.09
C ARG A 51 -30.50 -16.86 8.08
N ALA A 52 -29.30 -16.68 7.56
CA ALA A 52 -28.71 -15.37 7.29
C ALA A 52 -27.89 -15.41 6.00
N SER A 53 -27.82 -14.30 5.26
CA SER A 53 -26.90 -14.17 4.14
C SER A 53 -25.58 -13.55 4.56
N TYR A 54 -24.47 -14.08 4.06
CA TYR A 54 -23.12 -13.61 4.34
C TYR A 54 -22.20 -14.02 3.19
N ASN A 55 -21.38 -13.10 2.67
CA ASN A 55 -20.48 -13.33 1.53
C ASN A 55 -21.16 -13.93 0.28
N SER A 56 -22.30 -13.38 -0.12
CA SER A 56 -23.10 -13.86 -1.27
C SER A 56 -23.52 -15.32 -1.18
N HIS A 57 -23.61 -15.87 0.03
CA HIS A 57 -24.14 -17.19 0.32
C HIS A 57 -25.26 -17.08 1.36
N ASN A 58 -26.24 -17.98 1.29
CA ASN A 58 -27.20 -18.18 2.36
C ASN A 58 -26.65 -19.22 3.34
N TRP A 59 -26.82 -18.99 4.63
CA TRP A 59 -26.33 -19.85 5.70
C TRP A 59 -27.46 -20.18 6.68
N THR A 60 -27.42 -21.36 7.28
CA THR A 60 -28.36 -21.80 8.32
C THR A 60 -27.61 -22.09 9.62
N ALA A 61 -28.02 -21.47 10.72
CA ALA A 61 -27.46 -21.76 12.05
C ALA A 61 -27.94 -23.15 12.51
N LYS A 62 -27.02 -24.02 12.94
CA LYS A 62 -27.37 -25.36 13.44
C LYS A 62 -27.80 -25.33 14.91
N TRP A 63 -27.28 -24.38 15.69
CA TRP A 63 -27.59 -24.17 17.10
C TRP A 63 -27.37 -22.70 17.49
N TRP A 64 -27.59 -22.36 18.77
CA TRP A 64 -27.46 -21.00 19.28
C TRP A 64 -26.09 -20.39 18.96
N THR A 65 -26.09 -19.16 18.42
CA THR A 65 -24.88 -18.38 18.19
C THR A 65 -25.18 -16.88 18.21
N GLN A 66 -24.20 -16.10 18.65
CA GLN A 66 -24.18 -14.65 18.60
C GLN A 66 -22.73 -14.21 18.38
N GLY A 67 -22.50 -13.26 17.48
CA GLY A 67 -21.15 -12.74 17.22
C GLY A 67 -20.23 -13.61 16.37
N GLU A 68 -20.62 -14.84 16.02
CA GLU A 68 -19.84 -15.70 15.12
C GLU A 68 -20.35 -15.64 13.67
N ALA A 69 -19.52 -15.16 12.75
CA ALA A 69 -19.87 -15.01 11.34
C ALA A 69 -19.91 -16.36 10.60
N PRO A 70 -20.84 -16.56 9.64
CA PRO A 70 -20.90 -17.78 8.84
C PRO A 70 -19.63 -18.06 8.04
N SER A 71 -19.09 -19.28 8.14
CA SER A 71 -17.93 -19.72 7.36
C SER A 71 -17.85 -21.24 7.26
N THR A 72 -17.22 -21.75 6.20
CA THR A 72 -16.96 -23.19 5.99
C THR A 72 -15.77 -23.73 6.80
N GLY A 73 -14.95 -22.85 7.40
CA GLY A 73 -13.79 -23.20 8.22
C GLY A 73 -13.90 -22.82 9.71
N GLY A 74 -15.07 -22.35 10.16
CA GLY A 74 -15.32 -21.92 11.54
C GLY A 74 -15.65 -23.07 12.49
N SER A 75 -16.32 -22.76 13.61
CA SER A 75 -16.68 -23.75 14.64
C SER A 75 -17.70 -24.81 14.20
N GLY A 76 -18.19 -24.72 12.95
CA GLY A 76 -19.19 -25.63 12.39
C GLY A 76 -20.65 -25.26 12.70
N VAL A 77 -20.88 -24.15 13.41
CA VAL A 77 -22.21 -23.59 13.75
C VAL A 77 -23.07 -23.31 12.52
N TRP A 78 -22.47 -22.82 11.43
CA TRP A 78 -23.19 -22.43 10.22
C TRP A 78 -23.10 -23.50 9.14
N ALA A 79 -24.25 -23.86 8.55
CA ALA A 79 -24.34 -24.68 7.35
C ALA A 79 -24.47 -23.78 6.12
N ASP A 80 -23.57 -23.95 5.15
CA ASP A 80 -23.66 -23.26 3.86
C ASP A 80 -24.83 -23.82 3.04
N ASN A 81 -25.71 -22.95 2.56
CA ASN A 81 -26.84 -23.29 1.68
C ASN A 81 -26.56 -22.92 0.21
N GLY A 82 -25.37 -22.45 -0.12
CA GLY A 82 -24.94 -22.10 -1.46
C GLY A 82 -25.05 -20.61 -1.77
N ALA A 83 -24.53 -20.25 -2.95
CA ALA A 83 -24.50 -18.88 -3.43
C ALA A 83 -25.91 -18.31 -3.62
N CYS A 84 -26.04 -17.01 -3.37
CA CYS A 84 -27.27 -16.27 -3.51
C CYS A 84 -27.09 -14.96 -4.31
N GLY A 85 -28.13 -14.53 -5.04
CA GLY A 85 -28.09 -13.28 -5.82
C GLY A 85 -29.40 -12.90 -6.53
N GLY A 86 -29.76 -11.62 -6.49
CA GLY A 86 -30.90 -11.03 -7.23
C GLY A 86 -31.98 -10.41 -6.34
N GLY A 87 -32.17 -9.10 -6.46
CA GLY A 87 -33.23 -8.33 -5.78
C GLY A 87 -32.85 -6.87 -5.56
N GLY A 88 -32.76 -6.10 -6.65
CA GLY A 88 -32.44 -4.67 -6.58
C GLY A 88 -33.58 -3.83 -6.01
N THR A 89 -33.22 -2.73 -5.33
CA THR A 89 -33.97 -1.48 -5.46
C THR A 89 -33.28 -0.64 -6.53
N THR A 90 -34.02 -0.45 -7.61
CA THR A 90 -33.69 0.35 -8.78
C THR A 90 -33.34 1.79 -8.40
N THR A 91 -32.18 2.28 -8.83
CA THR A 91 -31.81 3.70 -8.79
C THR A 91 -32.58 4.44 -9.89
N PRO A 92 -33.38 5.48 -9.56
CA PRO A 92 -33.89 6.41 -10.56
C PRO A 92 -32.72 7.21 -11.18
N PRO A 93 -32.79 7.60 -12.46
CA PRO A 93 -31.74 8.40 -13.08
C PRO A 93 -31.85 9.85 -12.57
N GLY A 94 -30.89 10.26 -11.74
CA GLY A 94 -30.62 11.67 -11.44
C GLY A 94 -30.56 12.03 -9.95
N GLY A 95 -29.45 12.67 -9.55
CA GLY A 95 -29.46 13.69 -8.51
C GLY A 95 -29.19 13.28 -7.04
N THR A 96 -28.07 13.80 -6.53
CA THR A 96 -27.71 14.03 -5.11
C THR A 96 -27.09 12.90 -4.28
N CYS A 97 -26.02 13.30 -3.58
CA CYS A 97 -25.17 12.53 -2.68
C CYS A 97 -25.87 12.27 -1.34
N SER A 98 -26.82 11.35 -1.29
CA SER A 98 -27.54 11.02 -0.06
C SER A 98 -27.17 9.62 0.42
N TYR A 99 -26.37 9.54 1.50
CA TYR A 99 -25.95 8.29 2.14
C TYR A 99 -26.20 8.33 3.65
N PRO A 100 -26.43 7.18 4.31
CA PRO A 100 -26.67 7.11 5.75
C PRO A 100 -25.50 7.68 6.56
N SER A 101 -25.78 8.27 7.72
CA SER A 101 -24.73 8.68 8.66
C SER A 101 -24.00 7.45 9.22
N TRP A 102 -22.70 7.58 9.46
CA TRP A 102 -21.91 6.57 10.15
C TRP A 102 -22.36 6.42 11.61
N VAL A 103 -22.34 5.18 12.10
CA VAL A 103 -22.72 4.78 13.46
C VAL A 103 -21.56 3.97 14.05
N ALA A 104 -21.08 4.39 15.22
CA ALA A 104 -19.99 3.71 15.91
C ALA A 104 -20.34 2.26 16.25
N GLY A 105 -19.43 1.33 15.95
CA GLY A 105 -19.60 -0.10 16.24
C GLY A 105 -20.59 -0.84 15.32
N GLN A 106 -21.17 -0.17 14.31
CA GLN A 106 -21.98 -0.83 13.28
C GLN A 106 -21.07 -1.50 12.24
N PHE A 107 -21.32 -2.76 11.89
CA PHE A 107 -20.59 -3.42 10.81
C PHE A 107 -20.98 -2.84 9.43
N TYR A 108 -19.98 -2.57 8.60
CA TYR A 108 -20.13 -2.10 7.22
C TYR A 108 -19.42 -3.04 6.26
N ALA A 109 -20.14 -3.60 5.29
CA ALA A 109 -19.55 -4.39 4.23
C ALA A 109 -18.65 -3.52 3.34
N ALA A 110 -17.61 -4.12 2.75
CA ALA A 110 -16.79 -3.44 1.75
C ALA A 110 -17.68 -2.84 0.63
N GLY A 111 -17.43 -1.59 0.28
CA GLY A 111 -18.21 -0.81 -0.67
C GLY A 111 -19.30 0.07 -0.05
N SER A 112 -19.65 -0.13 1.24
CA SER A 112 -20.66 0.68 1.95
C SER A 112 -20.23 2.15 2.03
N ILE A 113 -21.12 3.09 1.72
CA ILE A 113 -20.82 4.52 1.79
C ILE A 113 -21.61 5.15 2.94
N VAL A 114 -20.92 5.90 3.78
CA VAL A 114 -21.50 6.60 4.94
C VAL A 114 -21.12 8.06 4.93
N LYS A 115 -21.98 8.93 5.48
CA LYS A 115 -21.63 10.29 5.84
C LYS A 115 -21.08 10.32 7.26
N TYR A 116 -19.85 10.74 7.44
CA TYR A 116 -19.23 10.82 8.76
C TYR A 116 -19.55 12.16 9.44
N THR A 117 -19.31 12.26 10.75
CA THR A 117 -19.66 13.43 11.59
C THR A 117 -18.99 14.73 11.13
N ASN A 118 -17.86 14.63 10.42
CA ASN A 118 -17.17 15.76 9.80
C ASN A 118 -17.84 16.28 8.50
N GLY A 119 -18.99 15.71 8.13
CA GLY A 119 -19.76 16.09 6.94
C GLY A 119 -19.29 15.47 5.62
N GLN A 120 -18.17 14.74 5.62
CA GLN A 120 -17.62 14.07 4.44
C GLN A 120 -18.19 12.65 4.27
N TYR A 121 -18.03 12.07 3.10
CA TYR A 121 -18.46 10.70 2.80
C TYR A 121 -17.26 9.78 2.74
N TYR A 122 -17.45 8.54 3.20
CA TYR A 122 -16.42 7.51 3.20
C TYR A 122 -17.01 6.19 2.72
N GLN A 123 -16.27 5.51 1.85
CA GLN A 123 -16.57 4.17 1.40
C GLN A 123 -15.73 3.15 2.17
N ALA A 124 -16.38 2.12 2.70
CA ALA A 124 -15.69 1.02 3.35
C ALA A 124 -14.80 0.31 2.31
N SER A 125 -13.48 0.39 2.45
CA SER A 125 -12.54 -0.26 1.53
C SER A 125 -12.42 -1.75 1.80
N HIS A 126 -12.71 -2.15 3.04
CA HIS A 126 -12.76 -3.53 3.50
C HIS A 126 -13.96 -3.68 4.45
N GLU A 127 -14.32 -4.93 4.76
CA GLU A 127 -15.31 -5.23 5.81
C GLU A 127 -14.91 -4.57 7.13
N ASN A 128 -15.78 -3.73 7.68
CA ASN A 128 -15.46 -2.90 8.83
C ASN A 128 -16.39 -3.20 10.01
N PRO A 129 -15.89 -3.69 11.16
CA PRO A 129 -16.63 -3.86 12.42
C PRO A 129 -17.20 -2.59 13.09
N GLY A 130 -17.21 -1.45 12.42
CA GLY A 130 -17.67 -0.17 12.96
C GLY A 130 -16.57 0.71 13.53
N TYR A 131 -15.33 0.50 13.07
CA TYR A 131 -14.23 1.43 13.26
C TYR A 131 -14.49 2.74 12.55
N ASP A 132 -13.91 3.79 13.11
CA ASP A 132 -14.16 5.17 12.73
C ASP A 132 -13.51 5.54 11.37
N PRO A 133 -14.29 6.15 10.43
CA PRO A 133 -13.83 6.64 9.12
C PRO A 133 -12.60 7.53 9.10
N VAL A 134 -12.31 8.28 10.17
CA VAL A 134 -11.12 9.14 10.22
C VAL A 134 -9.96 8.54 11.01
N ILE A 135 -10.20 7.44 11.73
CA ILE A 135 -9.15 6.76 12.51
C ILE A 135 -8.52 5.63 11.71
N SER A 136 -9.31 4.88 10.93
CA SER A 136 -8.82 3.72 10.18
C SER A 136 -9.12 3.80 8.70
N THR A 137 -8.12 4.28 7.96
CA THR A 137 -8.10 4.33 6.50
C THR A 137 -7.88 2.95 5.84
N TRP A 138 -7.58 1.92 6.64
CA TRP A 138 -7.64 0.53 6.18
C TRP A 138 -9.08 0.13 5.87
N TYR A 139 -10.00 0.48 6.77
CA TYR A 139 -11.41 0.15 6.60
C TYR A 139 -12.16 1.16 5.75
N TRP A 140 -11.72 2.42 5.67
CA TRP A 140 -12.43 3.49 4.99
C TRP A 140 -11.57 4.29 4.01
N SER A 141 -12.13 4.62 2.84
CA SER A 141 -11.57 5.59 1.89
C SER A 141 -12.53 6.76 1.73
N PRO A 142 -12.04 8.01 1.59
CA PRO A 142 -12.90 9.15 1.25
C PRO A 142 -13.67 8.92 -0.04
N TYR A 143 -14.94 9.30 -0.07
CA TYR A 143 -15.83 9.13 -1.21
C TYR A 143 -16.36 10.48 -1.69
N THR A 144 -16.37 10.68 -3.00
CA THR A 144 -16.94 11.86 -3.65
C THR A 144 -18.07 11.43 -4.57
N CYS A 145 -19.21 12.09 -4.44
CA CYS A 145 -20.36 11.77 -5.26
C CYS A 145 -20.23 12.36 -6.66
N SER A 146 -19.84 11.53 -7.62
CA SER A 146 -20.01 11.82 -9.05
C SER A 146 -20.78 10.66 -9.69
N GLY A 147 -21.87 10.99 -10.39
CA GLY A 147 -22.81 10.01 -10.91
C GLY A 147 -22.27 9.25 -12.12
N GLY A 148 -22.54 7.94 -12.15
CA GLY A 148 -22.76 7.16 -13.37
C GLY A 148 -21.59 7.04 -14.34
N GLY A 149 -20.73 6.07 -14.07
CA GLY A 149 -19.81 5.50 -15.06
C GLY A 149 -19.07 4.35 -14.40
N THR A 150 -19.05 3.19 -15.06
CA THR A 150 -18.23 2.03 -14.67
C THR A 150 -16.83 2.50 -14.25
N THR A 151 -16.58 2.51 -12.94
CA THR A 151 -15.34 3.04 -12.38
C THR A 151 -14.22 2.06 -12.65
N THR A 152 -13.55 2.27 -13.79
CA THR A 152 -12.10 2.21 -13.83
C THR A 152 -11.60 2.94 -12.56
N PRO A 153 -10.66 2.36 -11.78
CA PRO A 153 -10.16 2.97 -10.56
C PRO A 153 -9.83 4.46 -10.80
N PRO A 154 -10.13 5.37 -9.84
CA PRO A 154 -9.74 6.76 -9.94
C PRO A 154 -8.24 6.81 -10.28
N PRO A 155 -7.80 7.70 -11.18
CA PRO A 155 -6.40 7.76 -11.55
C PRO A 155 -5.57 7.93 -10.27
N THR A 156 -4.64 7.00 -10.08
CA THR A 156 -3.53 7.10 -9.14
C THR A 156 -2.77 8.39 -9.42
N GLY A 157 -3.19 9.47 -8.76
CA GLY A 157 -2.56 10.76 -8.83
C GLY A 157 -1.35 10.87 -7.92
N SER A 158 -0.44 9.89 -7.95
CA SER A 158 0.95 10.12 -7.56
C SER A 158 1.80 9.31 -8.52
N GLY A 159 2.74 9.96 -9.20
CA GLY A 159 3.67 9.25 -10.07
C GLY A 159 4.33 8.13 -9.29
N ASN A 160 4.05 6.89 -9.65
CA ASN A 160 4.83 5.70 -9.33
C ASN A 160 5.14 5.35 -7.85
N PHE A 161 4.70 6.11 -6.84
CA PHE A 161 5.07 5.86 -5.44
C PHE A 161 4.15 4.81 -4.77
N PRO A 162 4.69 3.71 -4.18
CA PRO A 162 3.88 2.59 -3.69
C PRO A 162 3.31 2.76 -2.26
N VAL A 163 3.42 3.95 -1.67
CA VAL A 163 2.90 4.26 -0.32
C VAL A 163 1.82 5.31 -0.44
N SER A 164 0.60 5.01 0.01
CA SER A 164 -0.50 5.97 0.04
C SER A 164 -0.32 7.01 1.16
N GLU A 165 -1.03 8.13 1.07
CA GLU A 165 -1.04 9.14 2.14
C GLU A 165 -1.53 8.56 3.48
N ALA A 166 -2.54 7.68 3.42
CA ALA A 166 -3.04 6.94 4.58
C ALA A 166 -1.94 6.09 5.25
N GLN A 167 -1.17 5.35 4.47
CA GLN A 167 -0.06 4.55 4.98
C GLN A 167 1.06 5.45 5.52
N PHE A 168 1.38 6.54 4.83
CA PHE A 168 2.34 7.53 5.32
C PHE A 168 1.92 8.13 6.67
N ASN A 169 0.63 8.45 6.85
CA ASN A 169 0.09 8.90 8.13
C ASN A 169 0.23 7.85 9.24
N GLN A 170 0.00 6.57 8.91
CA GLN A 170 0.17 5.47 9.85
C GLN A 170 1.64 5.25 10.23
N MET A 171 2.57 5.43 9.29
CA MET A 171 4.00 5.32 9.52
C MET A 171 4.51 6.43 10.46
N PHE A 172 4.00 7.65 10.28
CA PHE A 172 4.43 8.85 11.01
C PHE A 172 3.27 9.57 11.73
N PRO A 173 2.74 8.98 12.81
CA PRO A 173 1.57 9.51 13.51
C PRO A 173 1.86 10.82 14.28
N SER A 174 3.12 11.03 14.68
CA SER A 174 3.53 12.21 15.46
C SER A 174 4.23 13.28 14.62
N ARG A 175 4.27 13.14 13.29
CA ARG A 175 4.99 14.10 12.45
C ARG A 175 4.41 15.50 12.56
N ILE A 176 5.27 16.49 12.42
CA ILE A 176 4.85 17.89 12.36
C ILE A 176 4.34 18.27 10.96
N GLY A 177 3.58 19.37 10.88
CA GLY A 177 2.96 19.83 9.63
C GLY A 177 3.94 20.18 8.51
N PHE A 178 5.20 20.47 8.84
CA PHE A 178 6.25 20.70 7.84
C PHE A 178 6.41 19.50 6.88
N TYR A 179 6.35 18.27 7.40
CA TYR A 179 6.57 17.06 6.60
C TYR A 179 5.26 16.54 5.99
N SER A 180 4.83 17.19 4.91
CA SER A 180 3.62 16.82 4.17
C SER A 180 3.85 15.68 3.18
N TYR A 181 2.84 14.84 2.97
CA TYR A 181 2.87 13.80 1.94
C TYR A 181 2.94 14.41 0.53
N ALA A 182 2.22 15.51 0.29
CA ALA A 182 2.29 16.24 -0.97
C ALA A 182 3.72 16.72 -1.29
N GLY A 183 4.47 17.20 -0.29
CA GLY A 183 5.87 17.58 -0.46
C GLY A 183 6.79 16.39 -0.80
N LEU A 184 6.53 15.21 -0.23
CA LEU A 184 7.23 13.97 -0.59
C LEU A 184 6.93 13.58 -2.05
N ILE A 185 5.65 13.57 -2.45
CA ILE A 185 5.25 13.24 -3.82
C ILE A 185 5.87 14.21 -4.82
N ASP A 186 5.95 15.50 -4.49
CA ASP A 186 6.60 16.48 -5.33
C ASP A 186 8.10 16.21 -5.50
N ALA A 187 8.81 15.88 -4.42
CA ALA A 187 10.22 15.52 -4.46
C ALA A 187 10.49 14.28 -5.31
N ILE A 188 9.65 13.24 -5.21
CA ILE A 188 9.79 11.98 -5.94
C ILE A 188 9.80 12.19 -7.47
N LYS A 189 9.09 13.20 -7.98
CA LYS A 189 9.06 13.49 -9.44
C LYS A 189 10.45 13.74 -10.03
N LYS A 190 11.43 14.18 -9.22
CA LYS A 190 12.83 14.37 -9.66
C LYS A 190 13.65 13.09 -9.74
N PHE A 191 13.17 11.99 -9.17
CA PHE A 191 13.90 10.73 -9.03
C PHE A 191 13.11 9.57 -9.62
N PRO A 192 12.99 9.47 -10.95
CA PRO A 192 12.09 8.51 -11.60
C PRO A 192 12.42 7.04 -11.33
N ALA A 193 13.66 6.72 -10.92
CA ALA A 193 14.09 5.36 -10.57
C ALA A 193 13.77 4.95 -9.11
N PHE A 194 13.51 5.93 -8.24
CA PHE A 194 13.21 5.70 -6.83
C PHE A 194 11.86 5.00 -6.70
N THR A 195 11.83 3.82 -6.07
CA THR A 195 10.62 3.00 -5.85
C THR A 195 9.90 2.53 -7.12
N THR A 196 10.60 2.52 -8.25
CA THR A 196 10.06 2.07 -9.55
C THR A 196 10.81 0.90 -10.17
N THR A 197 11.90 0.48 -9.55
CA THR A 197 12.78 -0.56 -10.05
C THR A 197 12.47 -1.91 -9.39
N GLY A 198 12.43 -2.99 -10.20
CA GLY A 198 12.16 -4.35 -9.72
C GLY A 198 10.66 -4.69 -9.61
N SER A 199 10.36 -5.77 -8.88
CA SER A 199 8.99 -6.20 -8.62
C SER A 199 8.27 -5.24 -7.67
N ASP A 200 6.94 -5.31 -7.60
CA ASP A 200 6.17 -4.47 -6.66
C ASP A 200 6.55 -4.72 -5.19
N THR A 201 6.99 -5.94 -4.87
CA THR A 201 7.58 -6.26 -3.56
C THR A 201 8.84 -5.44 -3.31
N VAL A 202 9.78 -5.40 -4.28
CA VAL A 202 11.03 -4.64 -4.16
C VAL A 202 10.75 -3.14 -4.06
N LYS A 203 9.83 -2.61 -4.86
CA LYS A 203 9.43 -1.19 -4.80
C LYS A 203 8.90 -0.79 -3.42
N LYS A 204 8.03 -1.62 -2.84
CA LYS A 204 7.50 -1.43 -1.48
C LYS A 204 8.58 -1.60 -0.42
N GLN A 205 9.48 -2.57 -0.57
CA GLN A 205 10.61 -2.76 0.34
C GLN A 205 11.54 -1.55 0.32
N GLU A 206 11.85 -1.00 -0.85
CA GLU A 206 12.65 0.22 -0.99
C GLU A 206 11.96 1.41 -0.31
N ALA A 207 10.67 1.61 -0.58
CA ALA A 207 9.91 2.70 0.03
C ALA A 207 9.87 2.59 1.57
N ALA A 208 9.61 1.39 2.10
CA ALA A 208 9.66 1.13 3.54
C ALA A 208 11.06 1.34 4.13
N ALA A 209 12.12 0.95 3.42
CA ALA A 209 13.50 1.09 3.88
C ALA A 209 13.93 2.57 3.94
N PHE A 210 13.59 3.34 2.91
CA PHE A 210 13.80 4.78 2.89
C PHE A 210 13.07 5.46 4.06
N LEU A 211 11.76 5.22 4.19
CA LEU A 211 10.95 5.84 5.23
C LEU A 211 11.37 5.40 6.64
N ALA A 212 11.83 4.16 6.83
CA ALA A 212 12.30 3.68 8.13
C ALA A 212 13.60 4.37 8.58
N ASN A 213 14.53 4.60 7.66
CA ASN A 213 15.71 5.41 7.96
C ASN A 213 15.32 6.86 8.24
N VAL A 214 14.41 7.44 7.45
CA VAL A 214 13.86 8.78 7.72
C VAL A 214 13.23 8.85 9.12
N ASN A 215 12.47 7.83 9.53
CA ASN A 215 11.90 7.74 10.87
C ASN A 215 12.98 7.77 11.95
N HIS A 216 14.10 7.09 11.74
CA HIS A 216 15.21 7.08 12.70
C HIS A 216 15.90 8.44 12.78
N GLU A 217 16.30 9.02 11.64
CA GLU A 217 17.08 10.27 11.59
C GLU A 217 16.33 11.49 12.15
N SER A 218 15.00 11.52 11.98
CA SER A 218 14.18 12.70 12.30
C SER A 218 13.30 12.53 13.54
N GLY A 219 13.45 11.41 14.26
CA GLY A 219 12.57 11.08 15.39
C GLY A 219 11.10 10.92 14.97
N GLY A 220 10.86 10.24 13.85
CA GLY A 220 9.52 10.07 13.28
C GLY A 220 8.96 11.33 12.63
N LEU A 221 9.84 12.12 12.00
CA LEU A 221 9.51 13.41 11.37
C LEU A 221 8.98 14.45 12.37
N VAL A 222 9.49 14.43 13.61
CA VAL A 222 9.21 15.43 14.64
C VAL A 222 10.19 16.60 14.55
N TYR A 223 11.44 16.32 14.16
CA TYR A 223 12.52 17.29 14.11
C TYR A 223 12.84 17.68 12.67
N VAL A 224 12.95 18.99 12.42
CA VAL A 224 13.41 19.54 11.13
C VAL A 224 14.91 19.77 11.11
N GLU A 225 15.49 20.05 12.27
CA GLU A 225 16.90 20.36 12.42
C GLU A 225 17.50 19.69 13.65
N GLU A 226 18.82 19.55 13.65
CA GLU A 226 19.58 18.98 14.77
C GLU A 226 19.34 19.75 16.06
N ILE A 227 18.92 19.03 17.11
CA ILE A 227 18.54 19.60 18.40
C ILE A 227 19.74 20.21 19.13
N ASN A 228 20.90 19.55 19.09
CA ASN A 228 22.06 19.99 19.85
C ASN A 228 22.82 21.10 19.12
N GLN A 229 22.43 22.35 19.39
CA GLN A 229 23.04 23.53 18.77
C GLN A 229 24.55 23.68 19.06
N ALA A 230 25.06 23.07 20.13
CA ALA A 230 26.49 23.10 20.45
C ALA A 230 27.34 22.39 19.38
N ASN A 231 26.75 21.45 18.63
CA ASN A 231 27.43 20.73 17.56
C ASN A 231 27.44 21.50 16.24
N TRP A 232 26.58 22.50 16.06
CA TRP A 232 26.41 23.18 14.76
C TRP A 232 27.71 23.74 14.15
N PRO A 233 28.68 24.28 14.94
CA PRO A 233 29.95 24.73 14.39
C PRO A 233 30.84 23.61 13.82
N LEU A 234 30.58 22.34 14.12
CA LEU A 234 31.41 21.20 13.70
C LEU A 234 31.30 20.91 12.20
N TYR A 235 30.17 21.23 11.58
CA TYR A 235 29.80 20.79 10.23
C TYR A 235 30.30 21.71 9.11
N CYS A 236 31.30 22.54 9.38
CA CYS A 236 31.95 23.37 8.39
C CYS A 236 33.38 22.88 8.17
N ASP A 237 33.56 22.11 7.09
CA ASP A 237 34.87 21.71 6.62
C ASP A 237 35.51 22.87 5.85
N ARG A 238 36.44 23.56 6.52
CA ARG A 238 37.21 24.69 5.96
C ARG A 238 38.29 24.27 4.98
N SER A 239 38.58 22.97 4.84
CA SER A 239 39.52 22.49 3.82
C SER A 239 38.92 22.52 2.42
N GLN A 240 37.58 22.57 2.32
CA GLN A 240 36.88 22.74 1.05
C GLN A 240 37.17 24.12 0.44
N SER A 241 37.50 24.18 -0.85
CA SER A 241 37.85 25.44 -1.53
C SER A 241 36.74 26.49 -1.53
N TYR A 242 35.48 26.06 -1.47
CA TYR A 242 34.30 26.91 -1.39
C TYR A 242 33.93 27.31 0.05
N GLY A 243 34.61 26.75 1.06
CA GLY A 243 34.40 27.07 2.45
C GLY A 243 32.95 26.93 2.91
N CYS A 244 32.50 27.89 3.71
CA CYS A 244 31.23 27.87 4.42
C CYS A 244 30.53 29.24 4.28
N PRO A 245 30.08 29.61 3.06
CA PRO A 245 29.59 30.96 2.77
C PRO A 245 28.33 31.34 3.55
N ALA A 246 27.50 30.38 3.96
CA ALA A 246 26.34 30.63 4.82
C ALA A 246 26.72 30.81 6.32
N GLY A 247 28.00 30.64 6.67
CA GLY A 247 28.52 30.76 8.03
C GLY A 247 28.95 29.42 8.64
N GLN A 248 29.82 29.48 9.67
CA GLN A 248 30.39 28.30 10.34
C GLN A 248 29.32 27.33 10.88
N ASN A 249 28.22 27.87 11.40
CA ASN A 249 27.19 27.09 12.11
C ASN A 249 26.02 26.68 11.19
N ALA A 250 26.12 26.95 9.88
CA ALA A 250 24.99 26.90 8.97
C ALA A 250 24.73 25.51 8.35
N TYR A 251 25.61 24.53 8.56
CA TYR A 251 25.57 23.22 7.88
C TYR A 251 25.29 22.04 8.82
N HIS A 252 24.66 22.32 9.96
CA HIS A 252 24.10 21.31 10.86
C HIS A 252 22.97 20.51 10.20
N GLY A 253 22.62 19.38 10.81
CA GLY A 253 21.63 18.45 10.26
C GLY A 253 20.27 19.08 10.04
N ARG A 254 19.72 18.94 8.82
CA ARG A 254 18.33 19.33 8.50
C ARG A 254 17.61 18.28 7.66
N GLY A 255 16.29 18.27 7.77
CA GLY A 255 15.40 17.49 6.92
C GLY A 255 15.34 16.00 7.28
N PRO A 256 14.71 15.17 6.42
CA PRO A 256 14.31 13.80 6.75
C PRO A 256 15.48 12.86 7.09
N ILE A 257 16.69 13.13 6.61
CA ILE A 257 17.90 12.34 6.86
C ILE A 257 19.01 13.14 7.55
N GLN A 258 18.68 14.30 8.13
CA GLN A 258 19.64 15.17 8.80
C GLN A 258 20.87 15.51 7.93
N LEU A 259 20.65 16.02 6.71
CA LEU A 259 21.71 16.45 5.80
C LEU A 259 22.65 17.41 6.54
N SER A 260 23.94 17.05 6.64
CA SER A 260 24.94 17.76 7.43
C SER A 260 26.21 17.92 6.62
N TRP A 261 27.05 18.90 6.98
CA TRP A 261 28.31 19.28 6.33
C TRP A 261 28.19 20.11 5.05
N ASN A 262 28.97 21.19 4.98
CA ASN A 262 29.03 22.11 3.82
C ASN A 262 29.24 21.39 2.48
N PHE A 263 30.08 20.35 2.44
CA PHE A 263 30.30 19.58 1.22
C PHE A 263 29.08 18.77 0.76
N ASN A 264 28.27 18.26 1.68
CA ASN A 264 27.02 17.56 1.33
C ASN A 264 25.95 18.55 0.88
N TYR A 265 25.83 19.71 1.52
CA TYR A 265 24.96 20.79 1.06
C TYR A 265 25.34 21.26 -0.36
N LYS A 266 26.64 21.37 -0.66
CA LYS A 266 27.13 21.67 -2.01
C LYS A 266 26.76 20.57 -3.01
N ALA A 267 27.09 19.32 -2.71
CA ALA A 267 26.85 18.20 -3.61
C ALA A 267 25.36 17.96 -3.89
N ALA A 268 24.52 18.03 -2.85
CA ALA A 268 23.07 17.95 -2.99
C ALA A 268 22.53 19.12 -3.82
N GLY A 269 23.00 20.33 -3.53
CA GLY A 269 22.56 21.52 -4.23
C GLY A 269 22.87 21.49 -5.72
N ASP A 270 24.09 21.08 -6.08
CA ASP A 270 24.52 20.90 -7.47
C ASP A 270 23.64 19.88 -8.20
N ALA A 271 23.40 18.72 -7.58
CA ALA A 271 22.60 17.65 -8.19
C ALA A 271 21.12 18.02 -8.35
N LEU A 272 20.58 18.82 -7.44
CA LEU A 272 19.17 19.21 -7.42
C LEU A 272 18.87 20.48 -8.23
N GLY A 273 19.90 21.25 -8.59
CA GLY A 273 19.76 22.59 -9.18
C GLY A 273 19.25 23.61 -8.16
N ILE A 274 19.66 23.49 -6.90
CA ILE A 274 19.20 24.30 -5.76
C ILE A 274 20.43 24.79 -5.01
N ASP A 275 20.64 26.10 -4.87
CA ASP A 275 21.82 26.61 -4.14
C ASP A 275 21.69 26.42 -2.62
N LEU A 276 21.99 25.21 -2.17
CA LEU A 276 21.94 24.79 -0.77
C LEU A 276 23.23 25.15 -0.01
N LEU A 277 24.35 25.41 -0.71
CA LEU A 277 25.58 25.84 -0.04
C LEU A 277 25.43 27.25 0.51
N ASN A 278 24.87 28.19 -0.26
CA ASN A 278 24.65 29.55 0.22
C ASN A 278 23.32 29.71 0.98
N ASN A 279 22.33 28.84 0.72
CA ASN A 279 21.00 28.91 1.33
C ASN A 279 20.60 27.57 2.00
N PRO A 280 21.35 27.11 3.03
CA PRO A 280 21.10 25.80 3.65
C PRO A 280 19.74 25.71 4.36
N ASP A 281 19.19 26.85 4.81
CA ASP A 281 17.89 26.90 5.48
C ASP A 281 16.71 26.55 4.56
N ARG A 282 16.90 26.51 3.24
CA ARG A 282 15.88 25.97 2.32
C ARG A 282 15.47 24.55 2.69
N VAL A 283 16.40 23.74 3.22
CA VAL A 283 16.11 22.36 3.67
C VAL A 283 15.13 22.32 4.85
N LYS A 284 15.11 23.35 5.71
CA LYS A 284 14.15 23.43 6.84
C LYS A 284 12.91 24.29 6.58
N ASN A 285 12.91 25.06 5.49
CA ASN A 285 11.81 25.96 5.14
C ASN A 285 10.95 25.44 3.99
N GLU A 286 11.48 24.57 3.12
CA GLU A 286 10.79 24.06 1.94
C GLU A 286 10.68 22.53 1.99
N THR A 287 9.47 22.02 2.24
CA THR A 287 9.22 20.58 2.41
C THR A 287 9.71 19.72 1.23
N SER A 288 9.44 20.14 -0.01
CA SER A 288 9.87 19.39 -1.20
C SER A 288 11.40 19.36 -1.29
N VAL A 289 12.09 20.46 -0.96
CA VAL A 289 13.56 20.50 -0.92
C VAL A 289 14.11 19.56 0.15
N ALA A 290 13.49 19.51 1.33
CA ALA A 290 13.86 18.59 2.40
C ALA A 290 13.78 17.11 1.95
N TYR A 291 12.70 16.72 1.28
CA TYR A 291 12.60 15.35 0.73
C TYR A 291 13.54 15.12 -0.46
N GLN A 292 13.78 16.13 -1.30
CA GLN A 292 14.72 16.01 -2.41
C GLN A 292 16.15 15.72 -1.93
N THR A 293 16.60 16.34 -0.84
CA THR A 293 17.93 16.04 -0.29
C THR A 293 18.00 14.62 0.28
N ALA A 294 16.94 14.15 0.92
CA ALA A 294 16.85 12.78 1.42
C ALA A 294 16.90 11.73 0.30
N ILE A 295 16.09 11.92 -0.74
CA ILE A 295 16.06 11.01 -1.89
C ILE A 295 17.37 11.11 -2.68
N TRP A 296 17.96 12.31 -2.82
CA TRP A 296 19.29 12.47 -3.43
C TRP A 296 20.33 11.59 -2.72
N TYR A 297 20.38 11.62 -1.39
CA TYR A 297 21.31 10.79 -0.64
C TYR A 297 21.05 9.31 -0.90
N TRP A 298 19.81 8.88 -0.75
CA TRP A 298 19.36 7.50 -0.97
C TRP A 298 19.76 6.95 -2.35
N MET A 299 19.65 7.78 -3.38
CA MET A 299 19.86 7.38 -4.76
C MET A 299 21.32 7.51 -5.23
N THR A 300 22.16 8.30 -4.55
CA THR A 300 23.48 8.68 -5.10
C THR A 300 24.65 8.52 -4.14
N GLN A 301 24.40 8.49 -2.83
CA GLN A 301 25.46 8.50 -1.82
C GLN A 301 25.68 7.10 -1.25
N ARG A 302 26.95 6.77 -1.02
CA ARG A 302 27.37 5.52 -0.38
C ARG A 302 27.72 5.69 1.10
N GLY A 303 27.91 6.94 1.54
CA GLY A 303 28.37 7.26 2.89
C GLY A 303 29.56 6.39 3.31
N PRO A 304 29.55 5.80 4.52
CA PRO A 304 30.58 4.86 4.97
C PRO A 304 30.37 3.42 4.46
N GLY A 305 29.35 3.17 3.64
CA GLY A 305 29.08 1.90 2.99
C GLY A 305 29.81 1.73 1.66
N THR A 306 29.39 0.71 0.89
CA THR A 306 30.01 0.36 -0.40
C THR A 306 29.08 0.52 -1.60
N MET A 307 27.81 0.80 -1.37
CA MET A 307 26.76 0.94 -2.38
C MET A 307 25.76 2.01 -1.97
N THR A 308 24.89 2.43 -2.88
CA THR A 308 23.78 3.33 -2.50
C THR A 308 22.70 2.54 -1.76
N PRO A 309 21.94 3.18 -0.87
CA PRO A 309 20.75 2.55 -0.29
C PRO A 309 19.74 2.05 -1.35
N HIS A 310 19.57 2.77 -2.46
CA HIS A 310 18.79 2.30 -3.61
C HIS A 310 19.31 0.95 -4.12
N ASP A 311 20.60 0.86 -4.46
CA ASP A 311 21.24 -0.35 -4.97
C ASP A 311 21.16 -1.50 -3.97
N ALA A 312 21.25 -1.21 -2.67
CA ALA A 312 21.12 -2.21 -1.63
C ALA A 312 19.76 -2.91 -1.66
N MET A 313 18.70 -2.14 -1.88
CA MET A 313 17.33 -2.67 -1.93
C MET A 313 17.04 -3.35 -3.27
N VAL A 314 17.32 -2.70 -4.41
CA VAL A 314 16.95 -3.25 -5.72
C VAL A 314 17.78 -4.48 -6.12
N ASN A 315 19.00 -4.61 -5.61
CA ASN A 315 19.88 -5.76 -5.86
C ASN A 315 19.85 -6.80 -4.73
N SER A 316 18.85 -6.74 -3.84
CA SER A 316 18.66 -7.71 -2.74
C SER A 316 19.90 -7.90 -1.86
N ARG A 317 20.65 -6.82 -1.59
CA ARG A 317 21.81 -6.84 -0.69
C ARG A 317 21.40 -6.72 0.78
N GLY A 318 20.24 -6.11 1.03
CA GLY A 318 19.55 -6.12 2.32
C GLY A 318 19.51 -4.75 3.00
N PHE A 319 18.57 -4.60 3.95
CA PHE A 319 18.36 -3.35 4.67
C PHE A 319 19.59 -2.90 5.47
N GLY A 320 20.42 -3.84 5.94
CA GLY A 320 21.64 -3.53 6.69
C GLY A 320 22.65 -2.68 5.91
N GLU A 321 22.72 -2.84 4.58
CA GLU A 321 23.59 -2.00 3.74
C GLU A 321 23.07 -0.56 3.60
N THR A 322 21.76 -0.34 3.79
CA THR A 322 21.19 1.02 3.86
C THR A 322 21.62 1.71 5.16
N ILE A 323 21.59 0.98 6.29
CA ILE A 323 22.08 1.47 7.58
C ILE A 323 23.56 1.79 7.49
N ARG A 324 24.34 0.88 6.90
CA ARG A 324 25.77 1.06 6.68
C ARG A 324 26.07 2.31 5.87
N SER A 325 25.29 2.58 4.84
CA SER A 325 25.51 3.72 3.96
C SER A 325 25.06 5.05 4.57
N ILE A 326 24.20 5.04 5.59
CA ILE A 326 23.70 6.26 6.24
C ILE A 326 24.53 6.62 7.47
N ASN A 327 24.81 5.66 8.36
CA ASN A 327 25.55 5.92 9.59
C ASN A 327 26.44 4.73 10.05
N GLY A 328 26.92 3.93 9.08
CA GLY A 328 27.61 2.68 9.38
C GLY A 328 28.94 2.79 10.11
N SER A 329 29.61 3.94 10.07
CA SER A 329 30.84 4.17 10.82
C SER A 329 30.63 4.23 12.33
N LEU A 330 29.42 4.58 12.77
CA LEU A 330 29.07 4.71 14.19
C LEU A 330 28.19 3.55 14.69
N GLU A 331 27.37 2.96 13.82
CA GLU A 331 26.35 1.98 14.23
C GLU A 331 26.73 0.53 13.94
N CYS A 332 27.27 0.24 12.75
CA CYS A 332 27.49 -1.13 12.30
C CYS A 332 28.70 -1.80 12.98
N ASN A 333 28.88 -3.10 12.74
CA ASN A 333 29.96 -3.94 13.25
C ASN A 333 30.05 -3.94 14.79
N GLY A 334 28.89 -3.83 15.46
CA GLY A 334 28.81 -3.76 16.91
C GLY A 334 29.05 -2.37 17.51
N GLY A 335 29.18 -1.31 16.70
CA GLY A 335 29.38 0.06 17.18
C GLY A 335 28.21 0.58 18.01
N ASN A 336 26.97 0.39 17.53
CA ASN A 336 25.76 0.72 18.28
C ASN A 336 24.59 -0.22 17.93
N PRO A 337 24.56 -1.45 18.48
CA PRO A 337 23.53 -2.44 18.19
C PRO A 337 22.10 -1.97 18.47
N ALA A 338 21.92 -1.08 19.46
CA ALA A 338 20.60 -0.55 19.82
C ALA A 338 20.03 0.36 18.73
N GLN A 339 20.86 1.20 18.09
CA GLN A 339 20.41 2.05 16.99
C GLN A 339 20.12 1.24 15.73
N VAL A 340 20.95 0.24 15.41
CA VAL A 340 20.69 -0.70 14.32
C VAL A 340 19.35 -1.40 14.54
N GLN A 341 19.09 -1.90 15.75
CA GLN A 341 17.81 -2.55 16.08
C GLN A 341 16.63 -1.58 15.91
N SER A 342 16.75 -0.34 16.38
CA SER A 342 15.71 0.70 16.22
C SER A 342 15.34 0.94 14.74
N ARG A 343 16.32 0.98 13.84
CA ARG A 343 16.08 1.09 12.39
C ARG A 343 15.38 -0.14 11.84
N VAL A 344 15.83 -1.34 12.24
CA VAL A 344 15.24 -2.61 11.81
C VAL A 344 13.80 -2.74 12.28
N ASP A 345 13.48 -2.32 13.50
CA ASP A 345 12.11 -2.31 14.04
C ASP A 345 11.20 -1.38 13.24
N ALA A 346 11.67 -0.18 12.89
CA ALA A 346 10.95 0.74 12.03
C ALA A 346 10.71 0.14 10.63
N TYR A 347 11.73 -0.51 10.05
CA TYR A 347 11.63 -1.15 8.75
C TYR A 347 10.62 -2.30 8.73
N ASN A 348 10.68 -3.18 9.73
CA ASN A 348 9.73 -4.28 9.87
C ASN A 348 8.29 -3.77 9.99
N ARG A 349 8.07 -2.72 10.80
CA ARG A 349 6.76 -2.07 10.94
C ARG A 349 6.27 -1.50 9.61
N PHE A 350 7.13 -0.79 8.87
CA PHE A 350 6.75 -0.13 7.62
C PHE A 350 6.54 -1.13 6.48
N ALA A 351 7.37 -2.16 6.37
CA ALA A 351 7.16 -3.27 5.45
C ALA A 351 5.82 -3.98 5.72
N GLY A 352 5.48 -4.20 7.00
CA GLY A 352 4.19 -4.73 7.44
C GLY A 352 2.99 -3.86 7.00
N ILE A 353 3.08 -2.54 7.14
CA ILE A 353 2.05 -1.59 6.67
C ILE A 353 1.84 -1.67 5.15
N LEU A 354 2.90 -1.97 4.39
CA LEU A 354 2.84 -2.12 2.93
C LEU A 354 2.46 -3.55 2.47
N GLY A 355 2.31 -4.48 3.41
CA GLY A 355 1.95 -5.87 3.16
C GLY A 355 3.06 -6.66 2.47
N VAL A 356 4.33 -6.38 2.79
CA VAL A 356 5.49 -7.11 2.24
C VAL A 356 6.42 -7.62 3.34
N THR A 357 7.13 -8.71 3.07
CA THR A 357 8.18 -9.19 3.95
C THR A 357 9.42 -8.28 3.86
N PRO A 358 10.19 -8.08 4.94
CA PRO A 358 11.38 -7.21 4.95
C PRO A 358 12.58 -7.80 4.17
N GLY A 359 12.53 -9.07 3.77
CA GLY A 359 13.65 -9.73 3.10
C GLY A 359 14.75 -10.15 4.07
N ALA A 360 15.96 -10.36 3.56
CA ALA A 360 17.11 -10.87 4.31
C ALA A 360 18.14 -9.76 4.61
N ASN A 361 19.16 -10.09 5.41
CA ASN A 361 20.30 -9.23 5.73
C ASN A 361 19.88 -7.86 6.29
N LEU A 362 19.04 -7.87 7.32
CA LEU A 362 18.48 -6.65 7.91
C LEU A 362 19.47 -5.85 8.75
N TYR A 363 20.53 -6.49 9.21
CA TYR A 363 21.49 -5.94 10.16
C TYR A 363 22.84 -5.64 9.51
N CYS A 364 23.57 -4.75 10.17
CA CYS A 364 24.98 -4.50 10.02
C CYS A 364 25.59 -4.40 11.43
#